data_AF-A0A822DVQ0-F1
#
_entry.id   AF-A0A822DVQ0-F1
#
_cell.length_a   1.000
_cell.length_b   1.000
_cell.length_c   1.000
_cell.angle_alpha   90.00
_cell.angle_beta   90.00
_cell.angle_gamma   90.00
#
_symmetry.space_group_name_H-M   'P 1'
#
loop_
_entity.id
_entity.type
_entity.pdbx_description
1 polymer ?
#
loop_
_entity_poly.entity_id
_entity_poly.type
_entity_poly.pdbx_seq_one_letter_code
_entity_poly.pdbx_strand_id
1 'polypeptide(L)'
;MKDDIPTTCVAAVFSDIEPEPQLKDIEKFMHDHGGQPELDFSTDDLESKVESILRELRNVLKETIPEGEMEMFLNSIMSLILLVPEDKINRPILNFSEAIINANLPEKYGPMKLRVLTNLIYVVPEGSNTDKYRILIDLIKCARNHRCINAVSVGINQ
;
A
#
# COMPACT_ATOMS: atom_id res chain seq x y z
N MET A 1 16.45 41.22 -11.36
CA MET A 1 15.36 40.70 -10.52
C MET A 1 15.00 39.34 -11.06
N LYS A 2 15.42 38.28 -10.38
CA LYS A 2 15.00 36.91 -10.64
C LYS A 2 14.12 36.54 -9.46
N ASP A 3 12.85 36.28 -9.73
CA ASP A 3 11.90 35.85 -8.72
C ASP A 3 12.14 34.36 -8.44
N ASP A 4 12.58 34.07 -7.22
CA ASP A 4 12.70 32.73 -6.68
C ASP A 4 11.30 32.14 -6.46
N ILE A 5 10.94 31.14 -7.25
CA ILE A 5 9.78 30.28 -6.97
C ILE A 5 10.24 29.28 -5.91
N PRO A 6 9.57 29.18 -4.74
CA PRO A 6 9.93 28.17 -3.76
C PRO A 6 9.50 26.82 -4.33
N THR A 7 10.48 26.03 -4.77
CA THR A 7 10.33 24.59 -4.95
C THR A 7 9.97 24.02 -3.59
N THR A 8 8.68 23.86 -3.30
CA THR A 8 8.24 22.96 -2.26
C THR A 8 8.66 21.57 -2.68
N CYS A 9 9.84 21.16 -2.23
CA CYS A 9 10.26 19.78 -2.21
C CYS A 9 9.22 19.03 -1.38
N VAL A 10 8.27 18.38 -2.05
CA VAL A 10 7.51 17.31 -1.45
C VAL A 10 8.56 16.24 -1.12
N ALA A 11 9.00 16.21 0.12
CA ALA A 11 9.95 15.22 0.58
C ALA A 11 9.32 13.85 0.29
N ALA A 12 9.96 13.08 -0.59
CA ALA A 12 9.70 11.66 -0.73
C ALA A 12 10.17 11.00 0.58
N VAL A 13 9.29 11.00 1.58
CA VAL A 13 9.53 10.35 2.87
C VAL A 13 9.32 8.85 2.69
N PHE A 14 10.27 8.15 2.05
CA PHE A 14 10.52 6.69 2.19
C PHE A 14 11.95 6.31 1.71
N SER A 15 12.92 7.23 1.77
CA SER A 15 14.25 6.96 1.15
C SER A 15 15.33 6.41 2.09
N ASP A 16 15.13 6.36 3.41
CA ASP A 16 16.22 5.99 4.35
C ASP A 16 15.71 5.29 5.63
N ILE A 17 14.84 4.29 5.53
CA ILE A 17 14.56 3.40 6.68
C ILE A 17 15.03 2.01 6.29
N GLU A 18 16.00 1.48 7.05
CA GLU A 18 16.40 0.09 6.93
C GLU A 18 15.16 -0.80 7.11
N PRO A 19 15.01 -1.90 6.33
CA PRO A 19 13.79 -2.72 6.36
C PRO A 19 13.42 -3.22 7.77
N GLU A 20 14.43 -3.52 8.60
CA GLU A 20 14.24 -4.11 9.92
C GLU A 20 13.55 -3.14 10.92
N PRO A 21 14.00 -1.90 11.12
CA PRO A 21 13.24 -0.90 11.89
C PRO A 21 11.79 -0.74 11.41
N GLN A 22 11.58 -0.67 10.09
CA GLN A 22 10.24 -0.52 9.53
C GLN A 22 9.35 -1.73 9.82
N LEU A 23 9.90 -2.95 9.73
CA LEU A 23 9.20 -4.19 10.08
C LEU A 23 8.78 -4.21 11.55
N LYS A 24 9.64 -3.75 12.47
CA LYS A 24 9.32 -3.66 13.90
C LYS A 24 8.22 -2.64 14.19
N ASP A 25 8.25 -1.49 13.54
CA ASP A 25 7.21 -0.47 13.69
C ASP A 25 5.87 -0.96 13.13
N ILE A 26 5.88 -1.66 11.99
CA ILE A 26 4.70 -2.31 11.43
C ILE A 26 4.16 -3.38 12.35
N GLU A 27 5.00 -4.29 12.85
CA GLU A 27 4.60 -5.36 13.77
C GLU A 27 3.90 -4.78 15.01
N LYS A 28 4.51 -3.78 15.63
CA LYS A 28 3.95 -3.10 16.79
C LYS A 28 2.61 -2.45 16.46
N PHE A 29 2.53 -1.71 15.36
CA PHE A 29 1.28 -1.08 14.93
C PHE A 29 0.17 -2.12 14.71
N MET A 30 0.51 -3.25 14.08
CA MET A 30 -0.45 -4.34 13.85
C MET A 30 -0.92 -4.96 15.16
N HIS A 31 -0.02 -5.21 16.11
CA HIS A 31 -0.39 -5.74 17.43
C HIS A 31 -1.34 -4.82 18.18
N ASP A 32 -1.08 -3.50 18.15
CA ASP A 32 -1.94 -2.49 18.78
C ASP A 32 -3.35 -2.43 18.13
N HIS A 33 -3.49 -2.94 16.90
CA HIS A 33 -4.73 -2.93 16.12
C HIS A 33 -5.22 -4.33 15.71
N GLY A 34 -4.89 -5.36 16.50
CA GLY A 34 -5.49 -6.69 16.39
C GLY A 34 -4.95 -7.61 15.28
N GLY A 35 -3.93 -7.21 14.55
CA GLY A 35 -3.13 -8.11 13.71
C GLY A 35 -2.01 -8.77 14.52
N GLN A 36 -1.60 -9.98 14.15
CA GLN A 36 -0.49 -10.69 14.80
C GLN A 36 0.45 -11.33 13.76
N PRO A 37 1.20 -10.53 12.99
CA PRO A 37 2.10 -11.07 11.98
C PRO A 37 3.22 -11.86 12.67
N GLU A 38 3.48 -13.07 12.18
CA GLU A 38 4.64 -13.86 12.60
C GLU A 38 5.87 -13.39 11.80
N LEU A 39 6.74 -12.58 12.43
CA LEU A 39 7.94 -12.04 11.79
C LEU A 39 9.21 -12.67 12.38
N ASP A 40 9.92 -13.46 11.57
CA ASP A 40 11.22 -14.02 11.96
C ASP A 40 12.37 -13.08 11.55
N PHE A 41 12.78 -12.21 12.49
CA PHE A 41 13.90 -11.28 12.32
C PHE A 41 15.28 -11.95 12.30
N SER A 42 15.38 -13.26 12.52
CA SER A 42 16.66 -13.98 12.39
C SER A 42 17.01 -14.33 10.94
N THR A 43 16.07 -14.13 10.02
CA THR A 43 16.23 -14.40 8.59
C THR A 43 16.16 -13.11 7.77
N ASP A 44 16.80 -13.09 6.60
CA ASP A 44 16.66 -11.99 5.63
C ASP A 44 15.49 -12.19 4.65
N ASP A 45 14.63 -13.18 4.88
CA ASP A 45 13.50 -13.50 4.00
C ASP A 45 12.39 -12.44 4.13
N LEU A 46 12.50 -11.37 3.34
CA LEU A 46 11.55 -10.27 3.34
C LEU A 46 10.19 -10.65 2.73
N GLU A 47 10.18 -11.51 1.71
CA GLU A 47 8.95 -11.97 1.05
C GLU A 47 8.02 -12.65 2.06
N SER A 48 8.56 -13.59 2.84
CA SER A 48 7.79 -14.30 3.87
C SER A 48 7.23 -13.35 4.94
N LYS A 49 8.04 -12.37 5.38
CA LYS A 49 7.61 -11.34 6.34
C LYS A 49 6.47 -10.47 5.79
N VAL A 50 6.59 -10.01 4.55
CA VAL A 50 5.54 -9.22 3.88
C VAL A 50 4.27 -10.06 3.72
N GLU A 51 4.35 -11.32 3.31
CA GLU A 51 3.20 -12.21 3.22
C GLU A 51 2.52 -12.45 4.59
N SER A 52 3.30 -12.51 5.67
CA SER A 52 2.80 -12.58 7.05
C SER A 52 1.99 -11.33 7.43
N ILE A 53 2.54 -10.14 7.14
CA ILE A 53 1.85 -8.84 7.32
C ILE A 53 0.56 -8.78 6.51
N LEU A 54 0.60 -9.15 5.23
CA LEU A 54 -0.57 -9.07 4.35
C LEU A 54 -1.71 -10.01 4.76
N ARG A 55 -1.38 -11.16 5.36
CA ARG A 55 -2.37 -12.09 5.91
C ARG A 55 -3.16 -11.47 7.06
N GLU A 56 -2.46 -10.76 7.94
CA GLU A 56 -3.01 -10.15 9.15
C GLU A 56 -3.58 -8.75 8.90
N LEU A 57 -3.26 -8.13 7.76
CA LEU A 57 -3.77 -6.80 7.39
C LEU A 57 -5.30 -6.73 7.43
N ARG A 58 -6.02 -7.81 7.07
CA ARG A 58 -7.50 -7.83 7.13
C ARG A 58 -8.04 -7.67 8.55
N ASN A 59 -7.28 -8.03 9.58
CA ASN A 59 -7.69 -7.85 10.98
C ASN A 59 -7.53 -6.38 11.38
N VAL A 60 -6.39 -5.78 11.02
CA VAL A 60 -6.11 -4.35 11.26
C VAL A 60 -7.12 -3.44 10.55
N LEU A 61 -7.49 -3.77 9.31
CA LEU A 61 -8.46 -2.98 8.52
C LEU A 61 -9.90 -3.05 9.03
N LYS A 62 -10.20 -3.79 10.10
CA LYS A 62 -11.52 -3.76 10.77
C LYS A 62 -11.59 -2.69 11.87
N GLU A 63 -10.44 -2.20 12.33
CA GLU A 63 -10.35 -1.27 13.45
C GLU A 63 -10.60 0.17 13.04
N THR A 64 -11.00 0.99 14.01
CA THR A 64 -11.22 2.42 13.79
C THR A 64 -9.91 3.18 14.01
N ILE A 65 -9.14 3.35 12.92
CA ILE A 65 -7.85 4.04 12.92
C ILE A 65 -8.00 5.42 12.25
N PRO A 66 -7.39 6.50 12.78
CA PRO A 66 -7.37 7.81 12.10
C PRO A 66 -6.87 7.69 10.65
N GLU A 67 -7.48 8.43 9.71
CA GLU A 67 -7.19 8.29 8.28
C GLU A 67 -5.71 8.49 7.94
N GLY A 68 -5.07 9.52 8.54
CA GLY A 68 -3.65 9.78 8.32
C GLY A 68 -2.74 8.66 8.82
N GLU A 69 -3.06 8.07 9.99
CA GLU A 69 -2.30 6.96 10.55
C GLU A 69 -2.45 5.69 9.70
N MET A 70 -3.68 5.41 9.25
CA MET A 70 -3.96 4.30 8.34
C MET A 70 -3.21 4.47 7.01
N GLU A 71 -3.23 5.67 6.43
CA GLU A 71 -2.52 5.94 5.17
C GLU A 71 -1.00 5.80 5.32
N MET A 72 -0.43 6.31 6.41
CA MET A 72 0.99 6.12 6.71
C MET A 72 1.36 4.65 6.85
N PHE A 73 0.54 3.87 7.58
CA PHE A 73 0.73 2.45 7.76
C PHE A 73 0.68 1.68 6.43
N LEU A 74 -0.32 1.95 5.59
CA LEU A 74 -0.44 1.32 4.27
C LEU A 74 0.71 1.68 3.32
N ASN A 75 1.20 2.92 3.38
CA ASN A 75 2.36 3.34 2.59
C ASN A 75 3.66 2.67 3.08
N SER A 76 3.80 2.43 4.39
CA SER A 76 4.93 1.65 4.92
C SER A 76 4.90 0.21 4.42
N ILE A 77 3.74 -0.44 4.40
CA ILE A 77 3.60 -1.79 3.81
C ILE A 77 3.96 -1.78 2.33
N MET A 78 3.47 -0.80 1.57
CA MET A 78 3.79 -0.66 0.14
C MET A 78 5.30 -0.49 -0.10
N SER A 79 5.98 0.27 0.76
CA SER A 79 7.43 0.43 0.69
C SER A 79 8.17 -0.88 0.94
N LEU A 80 7.71 -1.72 1.88
CA LEU A 80 8.28 -3.06 2.06
C LEU A 80 8.03 -3.98 0.87
N ILE A 81 6.85 -3.91 0.25
CA ILE A 81 6.55 -4.68 -0.97
C ILE A 81 7.54 -4.31 -2.08
N LEU A 82 7.87 -3.03 -2.22
CA LEU A 82 8.84 -2.55 -3.22
C LEU A 82 10.27 -3.05 -3.02
N LEU A 83 10.60 -3.51 -1.81
CA LEU A 83 11.91 -4.08 -1.48
C LEU A 83 11.96 -5.60 -1.70
N VAL A 84 10.83 -6.24 -1.98
CA VAL A 84 10.78 -7.66 -2.36
C VAL A 84 11.42 -7.82 -3.76
N PRO A 85 12.26 -8.85 -3.98
CA PRO A 85 12.84 -9.12 -5.30
C PRO A 85 11.80 -9.16 -6.42
N GLU A 86 12.15 -8.60 -7.58
CA GLU A 86 11.22 -8.43 -8.72
C GLU A 86 10.59 -9.74 -9.20
N ASP A 87 11.31 -10.85 -9.12
CA ASP A 87 10.82 -12.19 -9.49
C ASP A 87 9.72 -12.71 -8.55
N LYS A 88 9.57 -12.08 -7.38
CA LYS A 88 8.64 -12.50 -6.32
C LYS A 88 7.59 -11.46 -5.96
N ILE A 89 7.77 -10.21 -6.40
CA ILE A 89 6.94 -9.05 -6.00
C ILE A 89 5.46 -9.15 -6.42
N ASN A 90 5.16 -9.87 -7.51
CA ASN A 90 3.80 -9.94 -8.06
C ASN A 90 2.78 -10.46 -7.04
N ARG A 91 3.13 -11.49 -6.27
CA ARG A 91 2.21 -12.11 -5.30
C ARG A 91 1.88 -11.16 -4.14
N PRO A 92 2.87 -10.53 -3.44
CA PRO A 92 2.60 -9.50 -2.45
C PRO A 92 1.72 -8.35 -2.97
N ILE A 93 1.97 -7.86 -4.19
CA ILE A 93 1.16 -6.79 -4.79
C ILE A 93 -0.31 -7.21 -4.90
N LEU A 94 -0.58 -8.41 -5.44
CA LEU A 94 -1.94 -8.89 -5.63
C LEU A 94 -2.65 -9.13 -4.28
N ASN A 95 -1.94 -9.69 -3.31
CA ASN A 95 -2.46 -9.93 -1.96
C ASN A 95 -2.79 -8.61 -1.26
N PHE A 96 -1.94 -7.58 -1.42
CA PHE A 96 -2.19 -6.25 -0.88
C PHE A 96 -3.38 -5.58 -1.55
N SER A 97 -3.46 -5.58 -2.89
CA SER A 97 -4.63 -5.08 -3.63
C SER A 97 -5.93 -5.74 -3.16
N GLU A 98 -5.90 -7.08 -3.01
CA GLU A 98 -7.05 -7.85 -2.55
C GLU A 98 -7.47 -7.50 -1.12
N ALA A 99 -6.51 -7.30 -0.21
CA ALA A 99 -6.78 -6.89 1.16
C ALA A 99 -7.44 -5.50 1.20
N ILE A 100 -6.95 -4.54 0.40
CA ILE A 100 -7.52 -3.19 0.33
C ILE A 100 -8.93 -3.22 -0.23
N ILE A 101 -9.17 -3.86 -1.38
CA ILE A 101 -10.49 -3.82 -2.02
C ILE A 101 -11.56 -4.47 -1.13
N ASN A 102 -11.23 -5.58 -0.48
CA ASN A 102 -12.15 -6.33 0.38
C ASN A 102 -12.29 -5.75 1.79
N ALA A 103 -11.47 -4.77 2.18
CA ALA A 103 -11.60 -4.10 3.46
C ALA A 103 -12.92 -3.33 3.53
N ASN A 104 -13.77 -3.72 4.47
CA ASN A 104 -15.05 -3.08 4.76
C ASN A 104 -14.83 -1.83 5.62
N LEU A 105 -14.26 -0.80 5.02
CA LEU A 105 -13.97 0.48 5.66
C LEU A 105 -15.10 1.50 5.43
N PRO A 106 -15.31 2.46 6.36
CA PRO A 106 -16.23 3.56 6.16
C PRO A 106 -15.98 4.33 4.85
N GLU A 107 -17.03 4.96 4.30
CA GLU A 107 -16.98 5.63 3.00
C GLU A 107 -15.87 6.69 2.90
N LYS A 108 -15.57 7.37 4.02
CA LYS A 108 -14.49 8.37 4.13
C LYS A 108 -13.10 7.87 3.73
N TYR A 109 -12.83 6.56 3.85
CA TYR A 109 -11.54 5.97 3.44
C TYR A 109 -11.46 5.70 1.93
N GLY A 110 -12.54 5.93 1.17
CA GLY A 110 -12.59 5.70 -0.27
C GLY A 110 -11.44 6.37 -1.05
N PRO A 111 -11.19 7.69 -0.86
CA PRO A 111 -10.07 8.38 -1.50
C PRO A 111 -8.71 7.76 -1.17
N MET A 112 -8.46 7.40 0.10
CA MET A 112 -7.23 6.74 0.54
C MET A 112 -7.07 5.38 -0.16
N LYS A 113 -8.12 4.53 -0.17
CA LYS A 113 -8.09 3.23 -0.88
C LYS A 113 -7.77 3.40 -2.36
N LEU A 114 -8.34 4.43 -3.01
CA LEU A 114 -8.04 4.73 -4.41
C LEU A 114 -6.60 5.18 -4.64
N ARG A 115 -6.03 6.02 -3.77
CA ARG A 115 -4.62 6.42 -3.84
C ARG A 115 -3.70 5.21 -3.71
N VAL A 116 -3.94 4.35 -2.72
CA VAL A 116 -3.16 3.13 -2.50
C VAL A 116 -3.22 2.19 -3.71
N LEU A 117 -4.40 1.91 -4.25
CA LEU A 117 -4.57 1.07 -5.44
C LEU A 117 -3.94 1.71 -6.70
N THR A 118 -4.00 3.04 -6.83
CA THR A 118 -3.36 3.76 -7.93
C THR A 118 -1.84 3.65 -7.86
N ASN A 119 -1.27 3.84 -6.68
CA ASN A 119 0.17 3.69 -6.47
C ASN A 119 0.63 2.27 -6.81
N LEU A 120 -0.13 1.24 -6.42
CA LEU A 120 0.17 -0.14 -6.76
C LEU A 120 0.29 -0.41 -8.26
N ILE A 121 -0.49 0.25 -9.11
CA ILE A 121 -0.41 0.07 -10.57
C ILE A 121 0.98 0.45 -11.09
N TYR A 122 1.59 1.50 -10.54
CA TYR A 122 2.93 1.94 -10.91
C TYR A 122 4.04 1.04 -10.34
N VAL A 123 3.72 0.24 -9.32
CA VAL A 123 4.66 -0.71 -8.69
C VAL A 123 4.68 -2.07 -9.41
N VAL A 124 3.63 -2.42 -10.16
CA VAL A 124 3.61 -3.68 -10.90
C VAL A 124 4.70 -3.70 -11.98
N PRO A 125 5.56 -4.75 -12.03
CA PRO A 125 6.63 -4.87 -13.00
C PRO A 125 6.21 -4.63 -14.46
N GLU A 126 7.12 -4.06 -15.25
CA GLU A 126 6.96 -3.83 -16.69
C GLU A 126 6.95 -5.18 -17.44
N GLY A 127 5.78 -5.81 -17.51
CA GLY A 127 5.60 -7.12 -18.14
C GLY A 127 4.41 -7.88 -17.57
N SER A 128 4.03 -7.58 -16.32
CA SER A 128 2.89 -8.18 -15.64
C SER A 128 1.56 -7.51 -16.04
N ASN A 129 1.27 -7.45 -17.34
CA ASN A 129 0.07 -6.78 -17.88
C ASN A 129 -1.24 -7.33 -17.30
N THR A 130 -1.29 -8.64 -17.05
CA THR A 130 -2.45 -9.30 -16.42
C THR A 130 -2.69 -8.78 -15.00
N ASP A 131 -1.63 -8.57 -14.22
CA ASP A 131 -1.73 -8.10 -12.85
C ASP A 131 -2.08 -6.61 -12.81
N LYS A 132 -1.49 -5.79 -13.70
CA LYS A 132 -1.90 -4.39 -13.90
C LYS A 132 -3.40 -4.29 -14.20
N TYR A 133 -3.88 -5.13 -15.11
CA TYR A 133 -5.30 -5.17 -15.47
C TYR A 133 -6.19 -5.57 -14.29
N ARG A 134 -5.77 -6.54 -13.47
CA ARG A 134 -6.50 -6.94 -12.26
C ARG A 134 -6.60 -5.79 -11.25
N ILE A 135 -5.51 -5.08 -10.98
CA ILE A 135 -5.52 -3.94 -10.05
C ILE A 135 -6.36 -2.78 -10.59
N LEU A 136 -6.33 -2.53 -11.91
CA LEU A 136 -7.23 -1.56 -12.56
C LEU A 136 -8.70 -1.91 -12.35
N ILE A 137 -9.07 -3.18 -12.45
CA ILE A 137 -10.43 -3.64 -12.14
C ILE A 137 -10.78 -3.35 -10.68
N ASP A 138 -9.87 -3.64 -9.74
CA ASP A 138 -10.11 -3.40 -8.32
C ASP A 138 -10.22 -1.90 -8.00
N LEU A 139 -9.45 -1.04 -8.68
CA LEU A 139 -9.59 0.41 -8.61
C LEU A 139 -10.99 0.87 -9.05
N ILE A 140 -11.48 0.38 -10.19
CA ILE A 140 -12.82 0.72 -10.70
C ILE A 140 -13.91 0.26 -9.73
N LYS A 141 -13.80 -0.97 -9.19
CA LYS A 141 -14.72 -1.47 -8.16
C LYS A 141 -14.70 -0.59 -6.91
N CYS A 142 -13.52 -0.20 -6.44
CA CYS A 142 -13.36 0.68 -5.28
C CYS A 142 -14.06 2.03 -5.51
N ALA A 143 -13.83 2.65 -6.67
CA ALA A 143 -14.40 3.94 -6.99
C ALA A 143 -15.92 3.91 -7.09
N ARG A 144 -16.46 2.81 -7.64
CA ARG A 144 -17.91 2.58 -7.67
C ARG A 144 -18.48 2.42 -6.25
N ASN A 145 -17.85 1.61 -5.41
CA ASN A 145 -18.33 1.31 -4.06
C ASN A 145 -18.30 2.55 -3.14
N HIS A 146 -17.31 3.42 -3.30
CA HIS A 146 -17.13 4.63 -2.51
C HIS A 146 -17.64 5.90 -3.20
N ARG A 147 -18.37 5.78 -4.33
CA ARG A 147 -18.91 6.91 -5.12
C ARG A 147 -17.87 7.96 -5.52
N CYS A 148 -16.60 7.56 -5.60
CA CYS A 148 -15.45 8.43 -5.89
C CYS A 148 -15.00 8.29 -7.37
N ILE A 149 -15.91 8.05 -8.31
CA ILE A 149 -15.59 7.78 -9.73
C ILE A 149 -14.77 8.91 -10.36
N ASN A 150 -15.02 10.17 -9.98
CA ASN A 150 -14.27 11.33 -10.50
C ASN A 150 -12.78 11.33 -10.10
N ALA A 151 -12.39 10.55 -9.08
CA ALA A 151 -11.00 10.42 -8.66
C ALA A 151 -10.24 9.35 -9.48
N VAL A 152 -10.93 8.57 -10.31
CA VAL A 152 -10.30 7.63 -11.26
C VAL A 152 -9.93 8.38 -12.54
N SER A 153 -8.96 9.27 -12.44
CA SER A 153 -8.24 9.78 -13.61
C SER A 153 -6.91 9.03 -13.70
N VAL A 154 -6.98 7.71 -13.97
CA VAL A 154 -5.76 6.97 -14.29
C VAL A 154 -5.28 7.54 -15.63
N GLY A 155 -4.03 7.99 -15.68
CA GLY A 155 -3.44 8.62 -16.86
C GLY A 155 -3.38 7.68 -18.06
N ILE A 156 -4.50 7.49 -18.75
CA ILE A 156 -4.61 6.74 -20.02
C ILE A 156 -3.92 7.51 -21.17
N ASN A 157 -3.38 8.71 -20.91
CA ASN A 157 -2.60 9.48 -21.87
C ASN A 157 -1.26 9.89 -21.25
N GLN A 158 -0.23 9.03 -21.37
CA GLN A 158 1.15 9.45 -21.63
C GLN A 158 1.81 8.42 -22.54
#